data_AF-A0A2N1QHK7-F1
#
_entry.id   AF-A0A2N1QHK7-F1
#
_cell.length_a   1.000
_cell.length_b   1.000
_cell.length_c   1.000
_cell.angle_alpha   90.00
_cell.angle_beta   90.00
_cell.angle_gamma   90.00
#
_symmetry.space_group_name_H-M   'P 1'
#
loop_
_entity.id
_entity.type
_entity.pdbx_description
1 polymer ?
#
loop_
_entity_poly.entity_id
_entity_poly.type
_entity_poly.pdbx_seq_one_letter_code
_entity_poly.pdbx_strand_id
1 'polypeptide(L)'
;MKNRMLMSILALVGASLLLVGATLAWFTVSTTVNNDNIDLALINVDATVALEMYVIDTWVTTDSINISASEPGDSYQYRLVIYNSGNVGLTTDIILSDFVDGLTNPLGYQNELSLLNALTISATNSVNTTYEITTMTLSSAIGQSSNFYTPNLMLADNVSLAIGETGYVYFTLSLPGTVGNDYRNLTLGIQQIRITLASE
;
A
#
# COMPACT_ATOMS: atom_id res chain seq x y z
N MET A 1 -58.58 13.36 60.54
CA MET A 1 -57.97 14.15 59.44
C MET A 1 -56.44 14.18 59.48
N LYS A 2 -55.79 14.37 60.65
CA LYS A 2 -54.31 14.38 60.77
C LYS A 2 -53.59 13.17 60.16
N ASN A 3 -54.08 11.95 60.35
CA ASN A 3 -53.43 10.74 59.82
C ASN A 3 -53.50 10.64 58.27
N ARG A 4 -54.54 11.22 57.65
CA ARG A 4 -54.67 11.26 56.18
C ARG A 4 -53.74 12.30 55.57
N MET A 5 -53.50 13.40 56.28
CA MET A 5 -52.54 14.44 55.88
C MET A 5 -51.09 13.94 56.00
N LEU A 6 -50.77 13.20 57.07
CA LEU A 6 -49.46 12.56 57.25
C LEU A 6 -49.13 11.55 56.14
N MET A 7 -50.09 10.71 55.76
CA MET A 7 -49.94 9.76 54.64
C MET A 7 -49.67 10.47 53.30
N SER A 8 -50.33 11.60 53.05
CA SER A 8 -50.12 12.38 51.81
C SER A 8 -48.73 13.01 51.75
N ILE A 9 -48.24 13.53 52.88
CA ILE A 9 -46.89 14.09 52.99
C ILE A 9 -45.83 13.00 52.83
N LEU A 10 -46.02 11.82 53.44
CA LEU A 10 -45.10 10.70 53.25
C LEU A 10 -45.06 10.23 51.80
N ALA A 11 -46.21 10.17 51.12
CA ALA A 11 -46.27 9.81 49.71
C ALA A 11 -45.56 10.84 48.81
N LEU A 12 -45.72 12.14 49.10
CA LEU A 12 -45.03 13.21 48.38
C LEU A 12 -43.51 13.14 48.54
N VAL A 13 -43.02 12.90 49.76
CA VAL A 13 -41.59 12.75 50.05
C VAL A 13 -41.03 11.48 49.43
N GLY A 14 -41.78 10.38 49.42
CA GLY A 14 -41.38 9.15 48.72
C GLY A 14 -41.27 9.34 47.21
N ALA A 15 -42.23 10.04 46.61
CA ALA A 15 -42.23 10.33 45.18
C ALA A 15 -41.08 11.26 44.77
N SER A 16 -40.75 12.27 45.59
CA SER A 16 -39.63 13.18 45.30
C SER A 16 -38.27 12.47 45.41
N LEU A 17 -38.09 11.57 46.38
CA LEU A 17 -36.87 10.77 46.52
C LEU A 17 -36.69 9.80 45.33
N LEU A 18 -37.76 9.18 44.84
CA LEU A 18 -37.71 8.34 43.65
C LEU A 18 -37.33 9.15 42.39
N LEU A 19 -37.83 10.38 42.26
CA LEU A 19 -37.46 11.26 41.15
C LEU A 19 -35.97 11.62 41.19
N VAL A 20 -35.44 11.97 42.37
CA VAL A 20 -34.00 12.26 42.55
C VAL A 20 -33.13 11.03 42.29
N GLY A 21 -33.58 9.84 42.74
CA GLY A 21 -32.87 8.59 42.45
C GLY A 21 -32.81 8.28 40.96
N ALA A 22 -33.91 8.51 40.23
CA ALA A 22 -33.97 8.31 38.79
C ALA A 22 -33.09 9.31 38.02
N THR A 23 -33.05 10.58 38.45
CA THR A 23 -32.18 11.58 37.79
C THR A 23 -30.70 11.33 38.07
N LEU A 24 -30.33 10.92 39.29
CA LEU A 24 -28.94 10.53 39.59
C LEU A 24 -28.51 9.25 38.86
N ALA A 25 -29.42 8.29 38.67
CA ALA A 25 -29.18 7.10 37.85
C ALA A 25 -28.96 7.44 36.37
N TRP A 26 -29.65 8.47 35.85
CA TRP A 26 -29.43 8.98 34.50
C TRP A 26 -28.04 9.60 34.32
N PHE A 27 -27.56 10.37 35.32
CA PHE A 27 -26.22 10.98 35.25
C PHE A 27 -25.07 9.96 35.32
N THR A 28 -25.21 8.85 36.05
CA THR A 28 -24.15 7.81 36.13
C THR A 28 -24.04 6.95 34.86
N VAL A 29 -25.14 6.74 34.13
CA VAL A 29 -25.09 6.04 32.82
C VAL A 29 -24.56 6.96 31.72
N SER A 30 -24.85 8.27 31.79
CA SER A 30 -24.35 9.24 30.80
C SER A 30 -22.85 9.52 30.88
N THR A 31 -22.16 9.20 31.99
CA THR A 31 -20.71 9.36 32.11
C THR A 31 -19.91 8.19 31.54
N THR A 32 -20.58 7.12 31.08
CA THR A 32 -19.92 5.94 30.48
C THR A 32 -20.12 5.86 28.97
N VAL A 33 -20.13 7.03 28.31
CA VAL A 33 -19.51 7.15 26.99
C VAL A 33 -18.43 8.21 27.16
N ASN A 34 -17.32 7.78 27.76
CA ASN A 34 -16.11 8.59 27.78
C ASN A 34 -15.57 8.62 26.34
N ASN A 35 -15.97 9.64 25.60
CA ASN A 35 -15.49 9.97 24.26
C ASN A 35 -14.18 10.77 24.31
N ASP A 36 -13.47 10.82 25.44
CA ASP A 36 -12.28 11.67 25.59
C ASP A 36 -11.02 11.11 24.91
N ASN A 37 -11.12 10.16 23.96
CA ASN A 37 -10.00 9.83 23.07
C ASN A 37 -10.35 8.91 21.88
N ILE A 38 -11.48 9.15 21.21
CA ILE A 38 -11.58 8.71 19.82
C ILE A 38 -11.23 9.92 18.95
N ASP A 39 -9.94 10.22 18.90
CA ASP A 39 -9.38 11.14 17.92
C ASP A 39 -9.26 10.33 16.61
N LEU A 40 -10.39 10.14 15.93
CA LEU A 40 -10.39 9.67 14.54
C LEU A 40 -9.88 10.81 13.68
N ALA A 41 -8.56 11.06 13.75
CA ALA A 41 -7.88 11.85 12.77
C ALA A 41 -7.98 11.08 11.45
N LEU A 42 -8.93 11.48 10.61
CA LEU A 42 -8.91 11.10 9.21
C LEU A 42 -7.69 11.80 8.61
N ILE A 43 -6.53 11.14 8.68
CA ILE A 43 -5.31 11.64 8.06
C ILE A 43 -5.55 11.54 6.56
N ASN A 44 -5.92 12.66 5.93
CA ASN A 44 -6.06 12.72 4.49
C ASN A 44 -4.67 12.77 3.89
N VAL A 45 -4.19 11.61 3.44
CA VAL A 45 -2.92 11.51 2.73
C VAL A 45 -3.21 11.80 1.26
N ASP A 46 -3.03 13.06 0.86
CA ASP A 46 -3.12 13.45 -0.54
C ASP A 46 -1.76 13.26 -1.21
N ALA A 47 -1.60 12.20 -2.00
CA ALA A 47 -0.41 11.98 -2.79
C ALA A 47 -0.75 11.70 -4.26
N THR A 48 0.09 12.17 -5.16
CA THR A 48 0.00 11.82 -6.58
C THR A 48 1.14 10.87 -6.96
N VAL A 49 0.84 9.94 -7.84
CA VAL A 49 1.76 8.87 -8.25
C VAL A 49 1.73 8.77 -9.76
N ALA A 50 2.91 8.77 -10.37
CA ALA A 50 3.07 8.50 -11.79
C ALA A 50 4.13 7.43 -12.00
N LEU A 51 3.86 6.50 -12.92
CA LEU A 51 4.83 5.55 -13.41
C LEU A 51 5.43 6.10 -14.71
N GLU A 52 6.76 6.04 -14.83
CA GLU A 52 7.47 6.47 -16.01
C GLU A 52 8.47 5.41 -16.46
N MET A 53 8.64 5.28 -17.77
CA MET A 53 9.62 4.40 -18.41
C MET A 53 10.68 5.25 -19.10
N TYR A 54 11.94 4.81 -19.05
CA TYR A 54 13.03 5.44 -19.77
C TYR A 54 13.03 4.96 -21.23
N VAL A 55 12.85 5.89 -22.17
CA VAL A 55 12.77 5.64 -23.60
C VAL A 55 13.56 6.72 -24.32
N ILE A 56 14.59 6.33 -25.10
CA ILE A 56 15.37 7.24 -25.96
C ILE A 56 15.82 8.50 -25.18
N ASP A 57 16.57 8.29 -24.11
CA ASP A 57 17.13 9.34 -23.25
C ASP A 57 16.14 10.28 -22.56
N THR A 58 14.88 9.88 -22.44
CA THR A 58 13.86 10.62 -21.69
C THR A 58 12.96 9.71 -20.87
N TRP A 59 12.42 10.24 -19.77
CA TRP A 59 11.36 9.59 -19.01
C TRP A 59 10.00 9.92 -19.61
N VAL A 60 9.16 8.92 -19.82
CA VAL A 60 7.82 9.05 -20.41
C VAL A 60 6.82 8.35 -19.51
N THR A 61 5.69 9.02 -19.21
CA THR A 61 4.60 8.42 -18.42
C THR A 61 4.03 7.18 -19.10
N THR A 62 3.82 6.13 -18.32
CA THR A 62 3.18 4.88 -18.75
C THR A 62 2.24 4.38 -17.67
N ASP A 63 1.16 3.73 -18.07
CA ASP A 63 0.14 3.19 -17.15
C ASP A 63 0.38 1.71 -16.81
N SER A 64 1.37 1.07 -17.44
CA SER A 64 1.61 -0.36 -17.27
C SER A 64 3.07 -0.73 -17.45
N ILE A 65 3.44 -1.85 -16.81
CA ILE A 65 4.70 -2.55 -17.03
C ILE A 65 4.36 -3.82 -17.80
N ASN A 66 4.68 -3.83 -19.09
CA ASN A 66 4.48 -4.99 -19.95
C ASN A 66 5.74 -5.24 -20.76
N ILE A 67 6.37 -6.39 -20.49
CA ILE A 67 7.57 -6.85 -21.17
C ILE A 67 7.14 -7.89 -22.18
N SER A 68 7.48 -7.68 -23.45
CA SER A 68 7.15 -8.59 -24.54
C SER A 68 8.29 -8.60 -25.55
N ALA A 69 8.40 -9.72 -26.27
CA ALA A 69 9.40 -9.89 -27.33
C ALA A 69 10.85 -9.57 -26.93
N SER A 70 11.21 -9.80 -25.66
CA SER A 70 12.53 -9.46 -25.13
C SER A 70 13.65 -10.29 -25.74
N GLU A 71 14.76 -9.64 -26.05
CA GLU A 71 15.98 -10.26 -26.52
C GLU A 71 17.03 -10.34 -25.40
N PRO A 72 17.92 -11.34 -25.42
CA PRO A 72 19.00 -11.41 -24.44
C PRO A 72 19.83 -10.12 -24.42
N GLY A 73 19.98 -9.52 -23.23
CA GLY A 73 20.66 -8.25 -23.03
C GLY A 73 19.72 -7.04 -22.93
N ASP A 74 18.42 -7.20 -23.21
CA ASP A 74 17.45 -6.12 -23.05
C ASP A 74 17.36 -5.64 -21.60
N SER A 75 17.17 -4.33 -21.44
CA SER A 75 17.00 -3.67 -20.15
C SER A 75 15.89 -2.63 -20.22
N TYR A 76 14.95 -2.72 -19.30
CA TYR A 76 13.79 -1.84 -19.18
C TYR A 76 13.88 -1.07 -17.86
N GLN A 77 14.08 0.24 -17.95
CA GLN A 77 14.23 1.11 -16.79
C GLN A 77 12.93 1.85 -16.53
N TYR A 78 12.51 1.85 -15.27
CA TYR A 78 11.29 2.47 -14.79
C TYR A 78 11.59 3.35 -13.56
N ARG A 79 10.75 4.36 -13.35
CA ARG A 79 10.69 5.07 -12.09
C ARG A 79 9.25 5.36 -11.69
N LEU A 80 8.99 5.27 -10.40
CA LEU A 80 7.79 5.80 -9.77
C LEU A 80 8.10 7.18 -9.21
N VAL A 81 7.27 8.15 -9.59
CA VAL A 81 7.30 9.53 -9.09
C VAL A 81 6.17 9.66 -8.09
N ILE A 82 6.51 9.92 -6.82
CA ILE A 82 5.54 10.08 -5.73
C ILE A 82 5.65 11.50 -5.22
N TYR A 83 4.56 12.25 -5.27
CA TYR A 83 4.52 13.63 -4.76
C TYR A 83 3.54 13.72 -3.58
N ASN A 84 4.05 14.19 -2.45
CA ASN A 84 3.22 14.43 -1.26
C ASN A 84 2.55 15.81 -1.37
N SER A 85 1.33 15.82 -1.91
CA SER A 85 0.48 17.02 -2.00
C SER A 85 -0.35 17.30 -0.74
N GLY A 86 -0.20 16.47 0.29
CA GLY A 86 -0.99 16.52 1.51
C GLY A 86 -0.53 17.60 2.48
N ASN A 87 -1.08 17.53 3.69
CA ASN A 87 -0.78 18.45 4.79
C ASN A 87 -0.02 17.77 5.95
N VAL A 88 0.38 16.51 5.77
CA VAL A 88 1.19 15.73 6.71
C VAL A 88 2.34 15.05 5.97
N GLY A 89 3.40 14.66 6.69
CA GLY A 89 4.44 13.79 6.14
C GLY A 89 3.87 12.44 5.72
N LEU A 90 4.40 11.88 4.64
CA LEU A 90 4.01 10.59 4.08
C LEU A 90 5.12 9.59 4.33
N THR A 91 4.81 8.42 4.92
CA THR A 91 5.71 7.27 4.95
C THR A 91 5.01 6.09 4.30
N THR A 92 5.61 5.54 3.24
CA THR A 92 4.94 4.55 2.41
C THR A 92 5.87 3.47 1.87
N ASP A 93 5.30 2.28 1.69
CA ASP A 93 5.90 1.14 1.03
C ASP A 93 5.34 0.99 -0.39
N ILE A 94 6.20 0.54 -1.31
CA ILE A 94 5.85 0.36 -2.71
C ILE A 94 5.96 -1.10 -3.08
N ILE A 95 4.87 -1.67 -3.55
CA ILE A 95 4.74 -3.10 -3.82
C ILE A 95 4.24 -3.31 -5.25
N LEU A 96 4.95 -4.14 -6.02
CA LEU A 96 4.42 -4.70 -7.26
C LEU A 96 3.72 -6.02 -6.99
N SER A 97 2.60 -6.23 -7.68
CA SER A 97 1.84 -7.46 -7.59
C SER A 97 1.10 -7.79 -8.88
N ASP A 98 0.48 -8.96 -8.89
CA ASP A 98 -0.28 -9.47 -10.03
C ASP A 98 0.62 -9.63 -11.27
N PHE A 99 1.65 -10.45 -11.10
CA PHE A 99 2.57 -10.85 -12.16
C PHE A 99 1.88 -11.88 -13.06
N VAL A 100 1.74 -11.54 -14.34
CA VAL A 100 1.04 -12.38 -15.32
C VAL A 100 2.00 -12.72 -16.45
N ASP A 101 2.43 -13.97 -16.47
CA ASP A 101 3.16 -14.54 -17.60
C ASP A 101 2.20 -14.84 -18.77
N GLY A 102 2.72 -14.73 -19.98
CA GLY A 102 1.97 -15.01 -21.20
C GLY A 102 2.89 -15.23 -22.40
N LEU A 103 2.29 -15.21 -23.59
CA LEU A 103 3.00 -15.38 -24.85
C LEU A 103 2.66 -14.27 -25.85
N THR A 104 3.68 -13.87 -26.60
CA THR A 104 3.53 -12.96 -27.75
C THR A 104 2.96 -13.72 -28.96
N ASN A 105 3.26 -15.02 -29.08
CA ASN A 105 2.74 -15.88 -30.15
C ASN A 105 2.36 -17.27 -29.58
N PRO A 106 1.08 -17.69 -29.66
CA PRO A 106 0.63 -18.98 -29.13
C PRO A 106 1.23 -20.19 -29.84
N LEU A 107 1.75 -20.03 -31.06
CA LEU A 107 2.37 -21.13 -31.84
C LEU A 107 3.83 -21.41 -31.45
N GLY A 108 4.44 -20.54 -30.63
CA GLY A 108 5.81 -20.69 -30.11
C GLY A 108 5.87 -21.13 -28.65
N TYR A 109 4.78 -21.74 -28.15
CA TYR A 109 4.60 -22.09 -26.73
C TYR A 109 5.72 -23.00 -26.21
N GLN A 110 6.52 -22.50 -25.27
CA GLN A 110 7.50 -23.29 -24.52
C GLN A 110 7.00 -23.45 -23.08
N ASN A 111 6.43 -24.62 -22.77
CA ASN A 111 5.67 -24.90 -21.55
C ASN A 111 6.47 -24.77 -20.23
N GLU A 112 7.79 -24.61 -20.31
CA GLU A 112 8.69 -24.66 -19.15
C GLU A 112 9.43 -23.34 -18.91
N LEU A 113 9.27 -22.35 -19.80
CA LEU A 113 9.93 -21.06 -19.68
C LEU A 113 8.98 -19.96 -19.24
N SER A 114 9.48 -19.08 -18.39
CA SER A 114 8.78 -17.91 -17.88
C SER A 114 9.77 -16.76 -17.78
N LEU A 115 9.33 -15.55 -18.16
CA LEU A 115 10.12 -14.34 -17.98
C LEU A 115 10.30 -14.01 -16.50
N LEU A 116 9.37 -14.41 -15.64
CA LEU A 116 9.48 -14.28 -14.19
C LEU A 116 10.77 -14.93 -13.65
N ASN A 117 11.17 -16.07 -14.24
CA ASN A 117 12.35 -16.83 -13.81
C ASN A 117 13.65 -16.38 -14.49
N ALA A 118 13.57 -15.61 -15.57
CA ALA A 118 14.74 -15.21 -16.35
C ALA A 118 15.10 -13.74 -16.18
N LEU A 119 14.11 -12.86 -16.00
CA LEU A 119 14.36 -11.45 -15.74
C LEU A 119 15.05 -11.28 -14.40
N THR A 120 16.01 -10.35 -14.41
CA THR A 120 16.63 -9.83 -13.20
C THR A 120 16.02 -8.49 -12.87
N ILE A 121 15.91 -8.20 -11.57
CA ILE A 121 15.46 -6.90 -11.06
C ILE A 121 16.55 -6.28 -10.19
N SER A 122 16.70 -4.96 -10.33
CA SER A 122 17.38 -4.11 -9.36
C SER A 122 16.49 -2.91 -9.04
N ALA A 123 16.47 -2.46 -7.79
CA ALA A 123 15.67 -1.31 -7.37
C ALA A 123 16.41 -0.47 -6.32
N THR A 124 16.22 0.85 -6.41
CA THR A 124 16.75 1.86 -5.47
C THR A 124 15.72 2.97 -5.31
N ASN A 125 15.81 3.75 -4.24
CA ASN A 125 14.95 4.93 -4.08
C ASN A 125 15.76 6.14 -3.60
N SER A 126 15.25 7.33 -3.89
CA SER A 126 15.96 8.60 -3.67
C SER A 126 15.98 9.07 -2.22
N VAL A 127 15.24 8.40 -1.32
CA VAL A 127 15.00 8.87 0.04
C VAL A 127 15.62 7.91 1.07
N ASN A 128 15.23 6.65 1.03
CA ASN A 128 15.70 5.56 1.88
C ASN A 128 16.71 4.69 1.10
N THR A 129 17.97 5.11 1.06
CA THR A 129 19.04 4.33 0.40
C THR A 129 19.40 3.03 1.11
N THR A 130 18.87 2.79 2.32
CA THR A 130 19.09 1.55 3.08
C THR A 130 18.29 0.36 2.54
N TYR A 131 17.17 0.61 1.85
CA TYR A 131 16.44 -0.44 1.14
C TYR A 131 16.81 -0.41 -0.35
N GLU A 132 17.60 -1.40 -0.77
CA GLU A 132 17.93 -1.64 -2.17
C GLU A 132 17.71 -3.10 -2.53
N ILE A 133 17.24 -3.35 -3.76
CA ILE A 133 17.27 -4.67 -4.34
C ILE A 133 18.52 -4.73 -5.20
N THR A 134 19.55 -5.40 -4.69
CA THR A 134 20.70 -5.78 -5.51
C THR A 134 20.27 -6.77 -6.58
N THR A 135 20.83 -6.67 -7.78
CA THR A 135 20.45 -7.48 -8.96
C THR A 135 20.25 -8.95 -8.62
N MET A 136 19.02 -9.43 -8.79
CA MET A 136 18.63 -10.83 -8.58
C MET A 136 17.51 -11.24 -9.53
N THR A 137 17.24 -12.53 -9.66
CA THR A 137 16.10 -13.05 -10.43
C THR A 137 14.78 -12.56 -9.87
N LEU A 138 13.86 -12.15 -10.75
CA LEU A 138 12.58 -11.56 -10.37
C LEU A 138 11.74 -12.54 -9.53
N SER A 139 11.73 -13.83 -9.87
CA SER A 139 11.06 -14.86 -9.08
C SER A 139 11.60 -14.99 -7.65
N SER A 140 12.90 -14.74 -7.44
CA SER A 140 13.50 -14.72 -6.09
C SER A 140 13.12 -13.46 -5.32
N ALA A 141 12.95 -12.34 -6.02
CA ALA A 141 12.57 -11.07 -5.40
C ALA A 141 11.10 -11.10 -4.91
N ILE A 142 10.19 -11.78 -5.63
CA ILE A 142 8.75 -11.89 -5.33
C ILE A 142 8.43 -12.62 -4.01
N GLY A 143 9.44 -13.20 -3.33
CA GLY A 143 9.29 -13.83 -2.02
C GLY A 143 9.73 -12.97 -0.83
N GLN A 144 10.27 -11.76 -1.05
CA GLN A 144 10.86 -10.96 0.04
C GLN A 144 9.82 -10.28 0.95
N SER A 145 8.53 -10.44 0.68
CA SER A 145 7.47 -9.80 1.46
C SER A 145 6.72 -10.83 2.30
N SER A 146 6.97 -10.86 3.61
CA SER A 146 6.48 -11.90 4.54
C SER A 146 4.98 -11.89 4.81
N ASN A 147 4.25 -10.85 4.36
CA ASN A 147 2.92 -10.53 4.89
C ASN A 147 1.79 -10.59 3.85
N PHE A 148 2.03 -11.15 2.67
CA PHE A 148 1.00 -11.18 1.62
C PHE A 148 0.65 -12.58 1.12
N TYR A 149 -0.66 -12.79 0.89
CA TYR A 149 -1.22 -14.04 0.38
C TYR A 149 -1.01 -14.26 -1.13
N THR A 150 -0.54 -13.24 -1.85
CA THR A 150 -0.26 -13.28 -3.30
C THR A 150 1.20 -12.99 -3.59
N PRO A 151 1.76 -13.48 -4.72
CA PRO A 151 3.14 -13.19 -5.11
C PRO A 151 3.33 -11.68 -5.28
N ASN A 152 4.12 -11.06 -4.40
CA ASN A 152 4.31 -9.63 -4.35
C ASN A 152 5.78 -9.28 -4.13
N LEU A 153 6.21 -8.20 -4.75
CA LEU A 153 7.56 -7.69 -4.67
C LEU A 153 7.54 -6.33 -3.98
N MET A 154 8.20 -6.22 -2.84
CA MET A 154 8.50 -4.92 -2.23
C MET A 154 9.60 -4.25 -3.05
N LEU A 155 9.38 -3.06 -3.61
CA LEU A 155 10.39 -2.29 -4.34
C LEU A 155 11.10 -1.27 -3.48
N ALA A 156 10.36 -0.66 -2.57
CA ALA A 156 10.86 0.33 -1.66
C ALA A 156 10.09 0.21 -0.36
N ASP A 157 10.84 0.27 0.73
CA ASP A 157 10.33 0.21 2.09
C ASP A 157 10.54 1.57 2.74
N ASN A 158 9.59 2.02 3.56
CA ASN A 158 9.73 3.21 4.39
C ASN A 158 10.14 4.48 3.61
N VAL A 159 9.53 4.75 2.45
CA VAL A 159 9.76 5.98 1.69
C VAL A 159 9.10 7.15 2.42
N SER A 160 9.92 8.01 3.04
CA SER A 160 9.46 9.15 3.85
C SER A 160 9.57 10.48 3.10
N LEU A 161 8.44 11.15 2.88
CA LEU A 161 8.35 12.42 2.15
C LEU A 161 7.73 13.50 3.03
N ALA A 162 8.43 14.62 3.18
CA ALA A 162 7.83 15.81 3.79
C ALA A 162 6.77 16.42 2.87
N ILE A 163 6.01 17.37 3.42
CA ILE A 163 4.95 18.07 2.69
C ILE A 163 5.56 18.82 1.49
N GLY A 164 5.01 18.59 0.29
CA GLY A 164 5.48 19.20 -0.95
C GLY A 164 6.76 18.56 -1.51
N GLU A 165 7.24 17.46 -0.94
CA GLU A 165 8.40 16.74 -1.49
C GLU A 165 7.99 15.71 -2.55
N THR A 166 8.94 15.44 -3.45
CA THR A 166 8.83 14.40 -4.47
C THR A 166 9.88 13.32 -4.22
N GLY A 167 9.43 12.07 -4.11
CA GLY A 167 10.26 10.88 -4.05
C GLY A 167 10.32 10.17 -5.39
N TYR A 168 11.45 9.51 -5.63
CA TYR A 168 11.66 8.68 -6.80
C TYR A 168 12.06 7.27 -6.39
N VAL A 169 11.42 6.27 -6.98
CA VAL A 169 11.80 4.87 -6.84
C VAL A 169 12.15 4.33 -8.22
N TYR A 170 13.42 4.01 -8.41
CA TYR A 170 13.96 3.51 -9.67
C TYR A 170 14.03 2.00 -9.62
N PHE A 171 13.62 1.35 -10.69
CA PHE A 171 13.83 -0.08 -10.84
C PHE A 171 14.11 -0.43 -12.29
N THR A 172 14.86 -1.50 -12.47
CA THR A 172 15.27 -1.98 -13.79
C THR A 172 14.96 -3.45 -13.88
N LEU A 173 14.30 -3.85 -14.96
CA LEU A 173 14.07 -5.24 -15.33
C LEU A 173 14.98 -5.55 -16.52
N SER A 174 15.89 -6.51 -16.36
CA SER A 174 16.86 -6.85 -17.40
C SER A 174 16.83 -8.34 -17.70
N LEU A 175 16.81 -8.69 -18.99
CA LEU A 175 16.99 -10.06 -19.46
C LEU A 175 18.50 -10.31 -19.64
N PRO A 176 19.15 -11.16 -18.82
CA PRO A 176 20.60 -11.31 -18.89
C PRO A 176 21.07 -11.78 -20.28
N GLY A 177 22.15 -11.20 -20.81
CA GLY A 177 22.70 -11.62 -22.11
C GLY A 177 23.22 -13.07 -22.15
N THR A 178 23.31 -13.75 -21.01
CA THR A 178 23.66 -15.16 -20.90
C THR A 178 22.49 -16.10 -21.19
N VAL A 179 21.26 -15.61 -21.24
CA VAL A 179 20.09 -16.43 -21.58
C VAL A 179 19.99 -16.62 -23.10
N GLY A 180 19.45 -17.78 -23.51
CA GLY A 180 19.20 -18.07 -24.93
C GLY A 180 18.05 -17.27 -25.52
N ASN A 181 17.83 -17.40 -26.83
CA ASN A 181 16.71 -16.76 -27.55
C ASN A 181 15.34 -17.37 -27.24
N ASP A 182 15.28 -18.35 -26.33
CA ASP A 182 14.06 -19.11 -26.01
C ASP A 182 12.97 -18.25 -25.35
N TYR A 183 13.35 -17.08 -24.80
CA TYR A 183 12.44 -16.13 -24.14
C TYR A 183 11.75 -15.14 -25.08
N ARG A 184 12.13 -15.08 -26.37
CA ARG A 184 11.63 -14.06 -27.33
C ARG A 184 10.13 -14.14 -27.60
N ASN A 185 9.48 -15.26 -27.31
CA ASN A 185 8.04 -15.42 -27.51
C ASN A 185 7.22 -15.22 -26.23
N LEU A 186 7.86 -14.93 -25.10
CA LEU A 186 7.19 -14.78 -23.81
C LEU A 186 6.78 -13.32 -23.56
N THR A 187 5.83 -13.14 -22.66
CA THR A 187 5.42 -11.83 -22.14
C THR A 187 5.29 -11.88 -20.63
N LEU A 188 5.58 -10.76 -19.97
CA LEU A 188 5.32 -10.57 -18.54
C LEU A 188 4.63 -9.23 -18.34
N GLY A 189 3.42 -9.27 -17.79
CA GLY A 189 2.71 -8.10 -17.28
C GLY A 189 2.85 -7.99 -15.77
N ILE A 190 3.03 -6.78 -15.26
CA ILE A 190 2.85 -6.46 -13.84
C ILE A 190 1.64 -5.53 -13.76
N GLN A 191 0.51 -6.06 -13.30
CA GLN A 191 -0.77 -5.37 -13.44
C GLN A 191 -1.07 -4.41 -12.29
N GLN A 192 -0.37 -4.54 -11.17
CA GLN A 192 -0.67 -3.75 -9.99
C GLN A 192 0.57 -3.16 -9.33
N ILE A 193 0.49 -1.86 -9.05
CA ILE A 193 1.41 -1.13 -8.18
C ILE A 193 0.59 -0.67 -6.97
N ARG A 194 0.96 -1.13 -5.78
CA ARG A 194 0.35 -0.75 -4.53
C ARG A 194 1.28 0.15 -3.74
N ILE A 195 0.72 1.20 -3.19
CA ILE A 195 1.38 2.15 -2.30
C ILE A 195 0.60 2.09 -1.00
N THR A 196 1.26 1.59 0.04
CA THR A 196 0.65 1.38 1.35
C THR A 196 1.34 2.24 2.38
N LEU A 197 0.61 2.70 3.39
CA LEU A 197 1.26 3.34 4.54
C LEU A 197 2.23 2.33 5.16
N ALA A 198 3.47 2.77 5.39
CA ALA A 198 4.45 1.93 6.06
C ALA A 198 3.94 1.63 7.46
N SER A 199 4.02 0.37 7.88
CA SER A 199 3.70 0.00 9.26
C SER A 199 4.82 0.49 10.17
N GLU A 200 4.48 1.36 11.13
CA GLU A 200 5.39 1.77 12.23
C GLU A 200 5.89 0.56 13.04
#